data_AF-A0AB37TYR3-F1
#
_entry.id   AF-A0AB37TYR3-F1
#
_cell.length_a   1.000
_cell.length_b   1.000
_cell.length_c   1.000
_cell.angle_alpha   90.00
_cell.angle_beta   90.00
_cell.angle_gamma   90.00
#
_symmetry.space_group_name_H-M   'P 1'
#
loop_
_entity.id
_entity.type
_entity.pdbx_description
1 polymer ?
#
loop_
_entity_poly.entity_id
_entity_poly.type
_entity_poly.pdbx_seq_one_letter_code
_entity_poly.pdbx_strand_id
1 'polypeptide(L)'
;MGLRQHPFIRELLTLHLPTDDYVVAGSGPLLAHGLRQDVSDLDIVARADAWKIALSMADATVPPSGHGLMVVLFGGDIEIFDRWLPGAHDADDLIDSAELVEGIPFCSLSRVLEWKTRSNREKDRRDIKLITAHMGTK
;
A
#
# COMPACT_ATOMS: atom_id res chain seq x y z
N MET A 1 -13.61 12.92 3.45
CA MET A 1 -13.19 12.57 4.83
C MET A 1 -11.68 12.77 4.90
N GLY A 2 -11.11 13.23 6.02
CA GLY A 2 -9.64 13.41 6.10
C GLY A 2 -8.93 12.04 6.05
N LEU A 3 -7.69 11.97 5.54
CA LEU A 3 -6.94 10.71 5.41
C LEU A 3 -6.89 9.94 6.74
N ARG A 4 -6.49 10.62 7.82
CA ARG A 4 -6.44 10.06 9.18
C ARG A 4 -7.79 9.68 9.80
N GLN A 5 -8.90 10.05 9.17
CA GLN A 5 -10.24 9.65 9.62
C GLN A 5 -10.68 8.33 8.95
N HIS A 6 -10.01 7.89 7.87
CA HIS A 6 -10.29 6.62 7.19
C HIS A 6 -10.11 5.44 8.16
N PRO A 7 -11.10 4.52 8.29
CA PRO A 7 -11.03 3.40 9.24
C PRO A 7 -9.73 2.60 9.15
N PHE A 8 -9.34 2.19 7.95
CA PHE A 8 -8.12 1.38 7.76
C PHE A 8 -6.83 2.17 8.05
N ILE A 9 -6.83 3.49 7.84
CA ILE A 9 -5.68 4.33 8.22
C ILE A 9 -5.58 4.39 9.75
N ARG A 10 -6.71 4.49 10.45
CA ARG A 10 -6.71 4.47 11.92
C ARG A 10 -6.18 3.14 12.45
N GLU A 11 -6.58 2.02 11.86
CA GLU A 11 -6.07 0.69 12.22
C GLU A 11 -4.58 0.58 11.95
N LEU A 12 -4.10 0.99 10.78
CA LEU A 12 -2.67 1.03 10.45
C LEU A 12 -1.88 1.81 11.52
N LEU A 13 -2.37 2.98 11.93
CA LEU A 13 -1.70 3.79 12.94
C LEU A 13 -1.65 3.11 14.33
N THR A 14 -2.56 2.19 14.64
CA THR A 14 -2.50 1.41 15.90
C THR A 14 -1.40 0.35 15.90
N LEU A 15 -0.87 -0.02 14.74
CA LEU A 15 0.22 -0.99 14.61
C LEU A 15 1.57 -0.40 15.03
N HIS A 16 1.70 0.93 15.07
CA HIS A 16 2.95 1.63 15.42
C HIS A 16 4.16 1.14 14.60
N LEU A 17 3.96 0.84 13.32
CA LEU A 17 5.03 0.40 12.44
C LEU A 17 6.09 1.52 12.27
N PRO A 18 7.40 1.21 12.30
CA PRO A 18 8.45 2.18 12.02
C PRO A 18 8.31 2.71 10.59
N THR A 19 8.22 4.02 10.39
CA THR A 19 7.95 4.62 9.07
C THR A 19 9.03 4.34 8.03
N ASP A 20 10.22 3.98 8.47
CA ASP A 20 11.35 3.65 7.59
C ASP A 20 11.35 2.16 7.16
N ASP A 21 10.38 1.38 7.66
CA ASP A 21 10.29 -0.07 7.44
C ASP A 21 8.99 -0.50 6.74
N TYR A 22 8.13 0.43 6.33
CA TYR A 22 6.96 0.09 5.52
C TYR A 22 6.58 1.18 4.54
N VAL A 23 5.76 0.79 3.57
CA VAL A 23 5.11 1.71 2.64
C VAL A 23 3.72 1.22 2.29
N VAL A 24 2.74 2.12 2.27
CA VAL A 24 1.38 1.83 1.82
C VAL A 24 1.36 1.83 0.29
N ALA A 25 0.99 0.70 -0.29
CA ALA A 25 0.97 0.45 -1.72
C ALA A 25 -0.48 0.31 -2.23
N GLY A 26 -0.65 -0.33 -3.39
CA GLY A 26 -1.99 -0.65 -3.86
C GLY A 26 -2.86 0.58 -4.15
N SER A 27 -4.06 0.59 -3.56
CA SER A 27 -5.01 1.71 -3.70
C SER A 27 -4.84 2.81 -2.64
N GLY A 28 -4.05 2.58 -1.60
CA GLY A 28 -3.83 3.53 -0.50
C GLY A 28 -3.28 4.89 -0.95
N PRO A 29 -2.31 4.99 -1.88
CA PRO A 29 -1.85 6.27 -2.40
C PRO A 29 -2.94 7.11 -3.06
N LEU A 30 -3.99 6.48 -3.64
CA LEU A 30 -5.13 7.24 -4.18
C LEU A 30 -5.97 7.87 -3.07
N LEU A 31 -6.06 7.26 -1.88
CA LEU A 31 -6.67 7.89 -0.71
C LEU A 31 -5.84 9.09 -0.24
N ALA A 32 -4.52 8.91 -0.15
CA ALA A 32 -3.59 9.95 0.31
C ALA A 32 -3.66 11.21 -0.53
N HIS A 33 -3.82 11.06 -1.85
CA HIS A 33 -3.98 12.17 -2.80
C HIS A 33 -5.42 12.62 -3.03
N GLY A 34 -6.39 12.08 -2.26
CA GLY A 34 -7.82 12.44 -2.38
C GLY A 34 -8.48 12.00 -3.69
N LEU A 35 -7.83 11.14 -4.48
CA LEU A 35 -8.35 10.61 -5.75
C LEU A 35 -9.43 9.54 -5.53
N ARG A 36 -9.39 8.86 -4.37
CA ARG A 36 -10.42 7.95 -3.90
C ARG A 36 -10.80 8.27 -2.47
N GLN A 37 -12.04 7.95 -2.10
CA GLN A 37 -12.52 8.01 -0.72
C GLN A 37 -12.71 6.61 -0.12
N ASP A 38 -12.98 5.61 -0.98
CA ASP A 38 -13.24 4.23 -0.56
C ASP A 38 -12.24 3.25 -1.20
N VAL A 39 -11.67 2.39 -0.37
CA VAL A 39 -10.86 1.22 -0.73
C VAL A 39 -11.40 -0.02 -0.02
N SER A 40 -11.10 -1.21 -0.54
CA SER A 40 -11.49 -2.48 0.09
C SER A 40 -10.57 -2.89 1.24
N ASP A 41 -9.32 -2.44 1.18
CA ASP A 41 -8.19 -2.88 1.98
C ASP A 41 -7.08 -1.81 1.92
N LEU A 42 -6.09 -1.93 2.81
CA LEU A 42 -4.78 -1.31 2.66
C LEU A 42 -3.72 -2.37 2.41
N ASP A 43 -3.07 -2.26 1.25
CA ASP A 43 -1.88 -3.02 0.93
C ASP A 43 -0.65 -2.33 1.53
N ILE A 44 0.19 -3.07 2.26
CA ILE A 44 1.42 -2.56 2.88
C ILE A 44 2.58 -3.45 2.49
N VAL A 45 3.67 -2.86 1.99
CA VAL A 45 4.96 -3.56 1.88
C VAL A 45 5.78 -3.24 3.10
N ALA A 46 6.30 -4.26 3.79
CA ALA A 46 7.07 -4.10 5.01
C ALA A 46 8.40 -4.84 4.94
N ARG A 47 9.42 -4.27 5.58
CA ARG A 47 10.73 -4.88 5.83
C ARG A 47 11.05 -4.84 7.32
N ALA A 48 12.21 -5.42 7.68
CA ALA A 48 12.83 -5.31 9.00
C ALA A 48 11.85 -5.36 10.18
N ASP A 49 11.75 -4.30 11.00
CA ASP A 49 10.98 -4.33 12.24
C ASP A 49 9.47 -4.25 11.99
N ALA A 50 9.02 -3.53 10.96
CA ALA A 50 7.60 -3.54 10.57
C ALA A 50 7.12 -4.97 10.19
N TRP A 51 7.95 -5.72 9.46
CA TRP A 51 7.63 -7.10 9.11
C TRP A 51 7.63 -8.03 10.34
N LYS A 52 8.58 -7.87 11.26
CA LYS A 52 8.58 -8.62 12.54
C LYS A 52 7.34 -8.33 13.38
N ILE A 53 6.89 -7.08 13.42
CA ILE A 53 5.66 -6.70 14.12
C ILE A 53 4.46 -7.43 13.49
N ALA A 54 4.32 -7.42 12.16
CA ALA A 54 3.25 -8.14 11.47
C ALA A 54 3.24 -9.63 11.84
N LEU A 55 4.39 -10.30 11.79
CA LEU A 55 4.53 -11.72 12.16
C LEU A 55 4.23 -12.02 13.63
N SER A 56 4.34 -11.03 14.52
CA SER A 56 3.96 -11.20 15.93
C SER A 56 2.44 -11.17 16.15
N MET A 57 1.67 -10.69 15.17
CA MET A 57 0.23 -10.50 15.27
C MET A 57 -0.58 -11.60 14.60
N ALA A 58 -0.08 -12.19 13.52
CA ALA A 58 -0.71 -13.33 12.85
C ALA A 58 0.29 -14.12 12.00
N ASP A 59 -0.09 -15.36 11.66
CA ASP A 59 0.72 -16.24 10.81
C ASP A 59 0.82 -15.71 9.38
N ALA A 60 2.01 -15.83 8.79
CA ALA A 60 2.23 -15.51 7.39
C ALA A 60 1.67 -16.62 6.49
N THR A 61 1.09 -16.21 5.36
CA THR A 61 0.55 -17.10 4.32
C THR A 61 1.11 -16.72 2.95
N VAL A 62 0.92 -17.58 1.95
CA VAL A 62 1.29 -17.26 0.57
C VAL A 62 0.20 -16.36 -0.02
N PRO A 63 0.54 -15.17 -0.56
CA PRO A 63 -0.45 -14.27 -1.14
C PRO A 63 -1.08 -14.84 -2.42
N PRO A 64 -2.23 -14.32 -2.86
CA PRO A 64 -2.85 -14.72 -4.13
C PRO A 64 -1.96 -14.54 -5.37
N SER A 65 -0.96 -13.64 -5.29
CA SER A 65 0.04 -13.46 -6.35
C SER A 65 1.03 -14.62 -6.46
N GLY A 66 1.09 -15.50 -5.46
CA GLY A 66 2.07 -16.59 -5.36
C GLY A 66 3.50 -16.12 -5.08
N HIS A 67 3.69 -14.86 -4.66
CA HIS A 67 5.01 -14.25 -4.53
C HIS A 67 5.21 -13.58 -3.18
N GLY A 68 6.19 -14.07 -2.41
CA GLY A 68 6.47 -13.61 -1.06
C GLY A 68 5.55 -14.23 -0.03
N LEU A 69 5.44 -13.54 1.10
CA LEU A 69 4.59 -13.85 2.23
C LEU A 69 3.69 -12.67 2.55
N MET A 70 2.52 -12.98 3.10
CA MET A 70 1.50 -12.02 3.46
C MET A 70 0.93 -12.32 4.85
N VAL A 71 0.79 -11.28 5.66
CA VAL A 71 0.06 -11.29 6.93
C VAL A 71 -1.21 -10.48 6.75
N VAL A 72 -2.36 -11.05 7.12
CA VAL A 72 -3.66 -10.38 7.04
C VAL A 72 -4.12 -10.02 8.45
N LEU A 73 -4.41 -8.74 8.68
CA LEU A 73 -4.86 -8.21 9.96
C LEU A 73 -6.28 -7.66 9.84
N PHE A 74 -6.92 -7.45 11.00
CA PHE A 74 -8.23 -6.78 11.10
C PHE A 74 -9.33 -7.36 10.18
N GLY A 75 -9.32 -8.68 9.95
CA GLY A 75 -10.34 -9.34 9.13
C GLY A 75 -10.24 -9.08 7.62
N GLY A 76 -9.10 -8.56 7.13
CA GLY A 76 -8.87 -8.28 5.71
C GLY A 76 -8.68 -6.80 5.40
N ASP A 77 -8.87 -5.92 6.38
CA ASP A 77 -8.76 -4.48 6.17
C ASP A 77 -7.32 -4.03 5.91
N ILE A 78 -6.33 -4.80 6.39
CA ILE A 78 -4.90 -4.56 6.15
C ILE A 78 -4.21 -5.86 5.72
N GLU A 79 -3.54 -5.82 4.57
CA GLU A 79 -2.68 -6.89 4.05
C GLU A 79 -1.23 -6.39 4.03
N ILE A 80 -0.35 -7.06 4.79
CA ILE A 80 1.08 -6.71 4.90
C ILE A 80 1.90 -7.77 4.17
N PHE A 81 2.76 -7.34 3.25
CA PHE A 81 3.58 -8.20 2.40
C PHE A 81 5.07 -7.99 2.69
N ASP A 82 5.87 -9.07 2.66
CA ASP A 82 7.34 -8.98 2.79
C ASP A 82 8.03 -8.42 1.54
N ARG A 83 7.30 -8.40 0.42
CA ARG A 83 7.72 -7.88 -0.87
C ARG A 83 6.51 -7.56 -1.72
N TRP A 84 6.69 -6.73 -2.75
CA TRP A 84 5.61 -6.43 -3.68
C TRP A 84 5.45 -7.48 -4.78
N LEU A 85 4.54 -7.24 -5.73
CA LEU A 85 4.19 -8.16 -6.81
C LEU A 85 5.39 -8.55 -7.70
N PRO A 86 5.34 -9.71 -8.39
CA PRO A 86 6.38 -10.13 -9.33
C PRO A 86 6.74 -9.04 -10.36
N GLY A 87 8.05 -8.79 -10.51
CA GLY A 87 8.57 -7.81 -11.46
C GLY A 87 8.40 -6.35 -11.04
N ALA A 88 7.97 -6.10 -9.79
CA ALA A 88 8.07 -4.79 -9.14
C ALA A 88 9.49 -4.54 -8.62
N HIS A 89 9.72 -3.29 -8.18
CA HIS A 89 10.86 -2.94 -7.35
C HIS A 89 10.85 -3.76 -6.06
N ASP A 90 12.03 -3.98 -5.48
CA ASP A 90 12.11 -4.65 -4.18
C ASP A 90 11.53 -3.77 -3.06
N ALA A 91 11.32 -4.38 -1.90
CA ALA A 91 10.72 -3.70 -0.75
C ALA A 91 11.57 -2.50 -0.31
N ASP A 92 12.90 -2.60 -0.40
CA ASP A 92 13.80 -1.53 0.02
C ASP A 92 13.60 -0.28 -0.85
N ASP A 93 13.66 -0.44 -2.17
CA ASP A 93 13.42 0.64 -3.13
C ASP A 93 12.05 1.31 -2.92
N LEU A 94 11.00 0.52 -2.69
CA LEU A 94 9.64 1.03 -2.51
C LEU A 94 9.51 1.86 -1.23
N ILE A 95 10.16 1.42 -0.15
CA ILE A 95 10.12 2.07 1.16
C ILE A 95 11.02 3.31 1.17
N ASP A 96 12.24 3.21 0.66
CA ASP A 96 13.21 4.33 0.63
C ASP A 96 12.77 5.46 -0.30
N SER A 97 11.93 5.15 -1.31
CA SER A 97 11.36 6.15 -2.22
C SER A 97 9.92 6.58 -1.87
N ALA A 98 9.44 6.24 -0.68
CA ALA A 98 8.08 6.55 -0.25
C ALA A 98 7.84 8.07 -0.13
N GLU A 99 6.63 8.48 -0.52
CA GLU A 99 6.10 9.82 -0.27
C GLU A 99 5.45 9.86 1.11
N LEU A 100 5.92 10.75 2.00
CA LEU A 100 5.28 10.95 3.29
C LEU A 100 4.06 11.87 3.16
N VAL A 101 2.87 11.33 3.40
CA VAL A 101 1.62 12.10 3.47
C VAL A 101 1.08 12.03 4.89
N GLU A 102 0.97 13.18 5.55
CA GLU A 102 0.61 13.28 6.97
C GLU A 102 1.45 12.36 7.89
N GLY A 103 2.73 12.13 7.54
CA GLY A 103 3.65 11.28 8.30
C GLY A 103 3.49 9.76 8.07
N ILE A 104 2.69 9.36 7.07
CA ILE A 104 2.52 7.96 6.66
C ILE A 104 3.23 7.76 5.30
N PRO A 105 4.07 6.74 5.14
CA PRO A 105 4.76 6.44 3.88
C PRO A 105 3.82 5.79 2.86
N PHE A 106 3.73 6.38 1.67
CA PHE A 106 2.95 5.88 0.54
C PHE A 106 3.82 5.68 -0.71
N CYS A 107 3.51 4.67 -1.52
CA CYS A 107 4.07 4.57 -2.86
C CYS A 107 3.65 5.79 -3.68
N SER A 108 4.57 6.36 -4.46
CA SER A 108 4.24 7.48 -5.34
C SER A 108 3.21 7.09 -6.38
N LEU A 109 2.38 8.04 -6.81
CA LEU A 109 1.36 7.78 -7.84
C LEU A 109 1.94 7.28 -9.16
N SER A 110 3.19 7.64 -9.50
CA SER A 110 3.87 7.13 -10.70
C SER A 110 4.16 5.63 -10.61
N ARG A 111 4.64 5.16 -9.44
CA ARG A 111 4.80 3.72 -9.16
C ARG A 111 3.46 3.00 -9.21
N VAL A 112 2.42 3.62 -8.66
CA VAL A 112 1.07 3.05 -8.68
C VAL A 112 0.54 2.91 -10.11
N LEU A 113 0.73 3.94 -10.93
CA LEU A 113 0.33 3.95 -12.34
C LEU A 113 1.05 2.85 -13.12
N GLU A 114 2.36 2.70 -12.91
CA GLU A 114 3.19 1.69 -13.57
C GLU A 114 2.64 0.28 -13.33
N TRP A 115 2.42 -0.09 -12.07
CA TRP A 115 1.97 -1.45 -11.77
C TRP A 115 0.50 -1.66 -12.17
N LYS A 116 -0.39 -0.67 -11.96
CA LYS A 116 -1.79 -0.79 -12.37
C LYS A 116 -1.94 -0.96 -13.87
N THR A 117 -1.10 -0.28 -14.65
CA THR A 117 -1.05 -0.43 -16.11
C THR A 117 -0.62 -1.85 -16.50
N ARG A 118 0.35 -2.44 -15.80
CA ARG A 118 0.78 -3.82 -16.02
C ARG A 118 -0.30 -4.85 -15.62
N SER A 119 -0.98 -4.65 -14.49
CA SER A 119 -2.04 -5.57 -14.01
C SER A 119 -3.35 -5.46 -14.79
N ASN A 120 -3.72 -4.24 -15.22
CA ASN A 120 -4.88 -3.92 -16.06
C ASN A 120 -6.20 -4.63 -15.67
N ARG A 121 -6.45 -4.81 -14.37
CA ARG A 121 -7.71 -5.37 -13.87
C ARG A 121 -8.83 -4.33 -14.00
N GLU A 122 -10.09 -4.77 -13.96
CA GLU A 122 -11.22 -3.86 -14.09
C GLU A 122 -11.20 -2.71 -13.07
N LYS A 123 -10.86 -3.02 -11.81
CA LYS A 123 -10.67 -2.01 -10.74
C LYS A 123 -9.52 -1.04 -11.03
N ASP A 124 -8.46 -1.51 -11.68
CA ASP A 124 -7.27 -0.70 -11.97
C ASP A 124 -7.53 0.32 -13.09
N ARG A 125 -8.42 0.03 -14.06
CA ARG A 125 -8.74 0.97 -15.16
C ARG A 125 -9.26 2.32 -14.66
N ARG A 126 -10.07 2.31 -13.60
CA ARG A 126 -10.58 3.54 -12.98
C ARG A 126 -9.44 4.33 -12.33
N ASP A 127 -8.60 3.64 -11.58
CA ASP A 127 -7.49 4.25 -10.85
C ASP A 127 -6.46 4.85 -11.80
N ILE A 128 -6.12 4.15 -12.91
CA ILE A 128 -5.24 4.65 -13.97
C ILE A 128 -5.75 5.99 -14.52
N LYS A 129 -7.05 6.10 -14.82
CA LYS A 129 -7.63 7.35 -15.34
C LYS A 129 -7.49 8.50 -14.35
N LEU A 130 -7.76 8.25 -13.07
CA LEU A 130 -7.67 9.26 -12.02
C LEU A 130 -6.22 9.73 -11.83
N ILE A 131 -5.27 8.80 -11.79
CA ILE A 131 -3.85 9.10 -11.63
C ILE A 131 -3.33 9.88 -12.83
N THR A 132 -3.60 9.41 -14.06
CA THR A 132 -3.15 10.10 -15.28
C THR A 132 -3.71 11.52 -15.37
N ALA A 133 -4.99 11.72 -15.03
CA ALA A 133 -5.59 13.05 -15.00
C ALA A 133 -4.87 13.94 -13.97
N HIS A 134 -4.67 13.45 -12.73
CA HIS A 134 -3.98 14.19 -11.68
C HIS A 134 -2.55 14.58 -12.08
N MET A 135 -1.80 13.67 -12.71
CA MET A 135 -0.43 13.92 -13.15
C MET A 135 -0.33 14.89 -14.34
N GLY A 136 -1.33 14.91 -15.22
CA GLY A 136 -1.38 15.85 -16.36
C GLY A 136 -1.87 17.26 -16.00
N THR A 137 -2.31 17.50 -14.77
CA THR A 137 -2.78 18.82 -14.31
C THR A 137 -1.70 19.62 -13.55
N LYS A 138 -0.49 19.06 -13.40
CA LYS A 138 0.64 19.71 -12.73
C LYS A 138 1.59 20.38 -13.73
#